data_AF-A0A560IN80-F1
#
_entry.id   AF-A0A560IN80-F1
#
_cell.length_a   1.000
_cell.length_b   1.000
_cell.length_c   1.000
_cell.angle_alpha   90.00
_cell.angle_beta   90.00
_cell.angle_gamma   90.00
#
_symmetry.space_group_name_H-M   'P 1'
#
loop_
_entity.id
_entity.type
_entity.pdbx_description
1 polymer ?
#
loop_
_entity_poly.entity_id
_entity_poly.type
_entity_poly.pdbx_seq_one_letter_code
_entity_poly.pdbx_strand_id
1 'polypeptide(L)'
;MSASGSGVDGSGDRITVIDALRGTALVGLFLLHTIEHFDFLSDAAVPPAWLKPFDTAAHDTAFFLFAGKAYGIFALMFGISFSLILGSWSRRAGSAPARFLWRLAVLFAIGYLHGLIYCGDILTILAVMGAPLVLLHRLGDRVLLALAAVLLIQPPTLWQVAGLLSGTAPTPAVPFHWTVYEGLMPIYANGGFWDVVRANLWQGVLARTFWTIETGRYMQMMGLFLVGLVVGRNHVLERAAEHRRLLQGVLASGALAFAVLYPLKRLAEGAGLPAMTAYEVTNLASAYCGLAQMAMWASGFVLLYPRLQALAPLRTLASFGRMSLTCYVTQALVFVPLFYGYGLGLYRYMGPFYSVAAGIAFVILQCTVAHWWLRRYRYGPLEWVWRAATFRTLSLPLRHAPKAALADAA
;
A
#
# COMPACT_ATOMS: atom_id res chain seq x y z
N MET A 1 -26.96 21.98 41.38
CA MET A 1 -27.40 22.45 40.05
C MET A 1 -26.43 21.93 39.01
N SER A 2 -27.00 21.30 37.99
CA SER A 2 -26.39 20.31 37.10
C SER A 2 -25.28 20.86 36.19
N ALA A 3 -24.16 20.14 36.13
CA ALA A 3 -23.21 20.17 35.04
C ALA A 3 -23.88 19.62 33.76
N SER A 4 -23.63 20.25 32.61
CA SER A 4 -23.87 19.64 31.30
C SER A 4 -22.61 19.74 30.46
N GLY A 5 -21.89 18.63 30.39
CA GLY A 5 -20.75 18.46 29.50
C GLY A 5 -21.24 18.28 28.07
N SER A 6 -20.77 19.14 27.17
CA SER A 6 -20.92 18.96 25.73
C SER A 6 -19.92 17.91 25.24
N GLY A 7 -20.35 16.64 25.25
CA GLY A 7 -19.67 15.56 24.55
C GLY A 7 -19.80 15.76 23.04
N VAL A 8 -18.79 16.37 22.43
CA VAL A 8 -18.67 16.46 20.97
C VAL A 8 -17.91 15.23 20.47
N ASP A 9 -18.65 14.37 19.76
CA ASP A 9 -18.28 13.21 18.93
C ASP A 9 -16.78 12.86 18.77
N GLY A 10 -16.25 12.09 19.72
CA GLY A 10 -14.89 11.53 19.66
C GLY A 10 -14.70 10.36 18.67
N SER A 11 -15.73 9.91 17.95
CA SER A 11 -15.64 8.78 17.01
C SER A 11 -15.19 9.19 15.59
N GLY A 12 -15.52 10.42 15.18
CA GLY A 12 -15.16 10.96 13.86
C GLY A 12 -13.65 11.20 13.69
N ASP A 13 -13.01 11.80 14.68
CA ASP A 13 -11.57 12.12 14.64
C ASP A 13 -10.68 10.86 14.61
N ARG A 14 -11.14 9.76 15.22
CA ARG A 14 -10.40 8.49 15.34
C ARG A 14 -10.36 7.68 14.04
N ILE A 15 -11.46 7.67 13.29
CA ILE A 15 -11.49 7.05 11.97
C ILE A 15 -10.66 7.89 10.98
N THR A 16 -10.63 9.21 11.18
CA THR A 16 -9.90 10.16 10.34
C THR A 16 -8.38 9.95 10.40
N VAL A 17 -7.78 9.57 11.55
CA VAL A 17 -6.34 9.26 11.62
C VAL A 17 -5.96 8.04 10.77
N ILE A 18 -6.79 6.98 10.78
CA ILE A 18 -6.55 5.76 10.00
C ILE A 18 -6.61 6.08 8.51
N ASP A 19 -7.63 6.84 8.10
CA ASP A 19 -7.78 7.24 6.71
C ASP A 19 -6.67 8.19 6.27
N ALA A 20 -6.25 9.14 7.10
CA ALA A 20 -5.13 10.03 6.79
C ALA A 20 -3.81 9.24 6.66
N LEU A 21 -3.53 8.30 7.57
CA LEU A 21 -2.35 7.44 7.48
C LEU A 21 -2.35 6.62 6.19
N ARG A 22 -3.50 5.99 5.85
CA ARG A 22 -3.67 5.28 4.57
C ARG A 22 -3.44 6.21 3.37
N GLY A 23 -3.94 7.45 3.44
CA GLY A 23 -3.73 8.48 2.43
C GLY A 23 -2.25 8.80 2.22
N THR A 24 -1.47 8.98 3.31
CA THR A 24 -0.03 9.25 3.20
C THR A 24 0.71 8.10 2.50
N ALA A 25 0.36 6.85 2.81
CA ALA A 25 0.95 5.67 2.18
C ALA A 25 0.59 5.58 0.69
N LEU A 26 -0.63 6.00 0.31
CA LEU A 26 -1.09 5.96 -1.09
C LEU A 26 -0.37 6.98 -1.95
N VAL A 27 -0.09 8.16 -1.40
CA VAL A 27 0.78 9.15 -2.06
C VAL A 27 2.15 8.54 -2.31
N GLY A 28 2.75 7.93 -1.28
CA GLY A 28 4.07 7.31 -1.41
C GLY A 28 4.13 6.21 -2.48
N LEU A 29 3.17 5.28 -2.49
CA LEU A 29 3.08 4.24 -3.51
C LEU A 29 2.94 4.82 -4.91
N PHE A 30 2.04 5.79 -5.07
CA PHE A 30 1.80 6.40 -6.37
C PHE A 30 3.03 7.11 -6.93
N LEU A 31 3.75 7.88 -6.10
CA LEU A 31 4.96 8.58 -6.55
C LEU A 31 6.05 7.60 -7.03
N LEU A 32 6.22 6.47 -6.35
CA LEU A 32 7.15 5.43 -6.82
C LEU A 32 6.71 4.86 -8.16
N HIS A 33 5.42 4.54 -8.31
CA HIS A 33 4.90 4.05 -9.59
C HIS A 33 5.00 5.08 -10.71
N THR A 34 4.97 6.39 -10.44
CA THR A 34 5.27 7.38 -11.48
C THR A 34 6.73 7.33 -11.95
N ILE A 35 7.68 7.10 -11.04
CA ILE A 35 9.10 6.95 -11.37
C ILE A 35 9.35 5.66 -12.15
N GLU A 36 8.68 4.57 -11.75
CA GLU A 36 8.72 3.26 -12.42
C GLU A 36 7.86 3.21 -13.69
N HIS A 37 7.31 4.35 -14.12
CA HIS A 37 6.40 4.48 -15.26
C HIS A 37 5.26 3.45 -15.28
N PHE A 38 4.73 3.12 -14.10
CA PHE A 38 3.73 2.07 -13.88
C PHE A 38 4.20 0.70 -14.40
N ASP A 39 5.34 0.24 -13.85
CA ASP A 39 6.03 -1.01 -14.18
C ASP A 39 6.48 -1.14 -15.64
N PHE A 40 6.50 -0.01 -16.36
CA PHE A 40 7.23 0.06 -17.62
C PHE A 40 8.67 0.48 -17.35
N LEU A 41 9.45 -0.47 -16.84
CA LEU A 41 10.84 -0.31 -16.40
C LEU A 41 11.83 -0.14 -17.58
N SER A 42 11.54 0.79 -18.48
CA SER A 42 12.40 1.15 -19.60
C SER A 42 13.32 2.30 -19.21
N ASP A 43 14.58 2.24 -19.64
CA ASP A 43 15.45 3.40 -19.59
C ASP A 43 14.82 4.52 -20.44
N ALA A 44 14.63 5.69 -19.83
CA ALA A 44 14.25 6.89 -20.57
C ALA A 44 15.36 7.25 -21.56
N ALA A 45 15.04 8.09 -22.56
CA ALA A 45 16.09 8.67 -23.39
C ALA A 45 17.12 9.37 -22.49
N VAL A 46 18.41 9.28 -22.86
CA VAL A 46 19.50 9.87 -22.07
C VAL A 46 19.17 11.33 -21.77
N PRO A 47 18.96 11.71 -20.49
CA PRO A 47 18.52 13.06 -20.17
C PRO A 47 19.66 14.04 -20.44
N PRO A 48 19.33 15.32 -20.72
CA PRO A 48 20.33 16.38 -20.76
C PRO A 48 21.19 16.38 -19.48
N ALA A 49 22.49 16.66 -19.60
CA ALA A 49 23.42 16.57 -18.47
C ALA A 49 23.01 17.42 -17.25
N TRP A 50 22.34 18.55 -17.48
CA TRP A 50 21.84 19.43 -16.42
C TRP A 50 20.69 18.83 -15.61
N LEU A 51 19.91 17.90 -16.18
CA LEU A 51 18.75 17.28 -15.53
C LEU A 51 19.14 16.09 -14.66
N LYS A 52 20.24 15.40 -15.00
CA LYS A 52 20.71 14.19 -14.32
C LYS A 52 20.78 14.32 -12.78
N PRO A 53 21.33 15.40 -12.18
CA PRO A 53 21.36 15.53 -10.73
C PRO A 53 19.96 15.62 -10.10
N PHE A 54 19.01 16.25 -10.80
CA PHE A 54 17.62 16.35 -10.34
C PHE A 54 16.90 15.01 -10.45
N ASP A 55 17.14 14.25 -11.52
CA ASP A 55 16.61 12.89 -11.66
C ASP A 55 17.12 11.97 -10.55
N THR A 56 18.44 11.97 -10.29
CA THR A 56 19.04 11.20 -9.20
C THR A 56 18.47 11.62 -7.84
N ALA A 57 18.40 12.93 -7.56
CA ALA A 57 17.85 13.42 -6.31
C ALA A 57 16.37 13.07 -6.13
N ALA A 58 15.56 13.19 -7.18
CA ALA A 58 14.13 12.85 -7.14
C ALA A 58 13.92 11.35 -6.91
N HIS A 59 14.65 10.51 -7.65
CA HIS A 59 14.63 9.06 -7.49
C HIS A 59 15.03 8.65 -6.07
N ASP A 60 16.24 9.02 -5.63
CA ASP A 60 16.80 8.56 -4.36
C ASP A 60 15.99 9.07 -3.18
N THR A 61 15.51 10.32 -3.24
CA THR A 61 14.65 10.88 -2.19
C THR A 61 13.31 10.16 -2.15
N ALA A 62 12.64 9.93 -3.28
CA ALA A 62 11.36 9.24 -3.30
C ALA A 62 11.47 7.79 -2.83
N PHE A 63 12.47 7.04 -3.30
CA PHE A 63 12.72 5.67 -2.85
C PHE A 63 13.10 5.63 -1.37
N PHE A 64 13.96 6.54 -0.91
CA PHE A 64 14.30 6.64 0.51
C PHE A 64 13.09 7.01 1.38
N LEU A 65 12.18 7.88 0.92
CA LEU A 65 11.02 8.34 1.68
C LEU A 65 9.79 7.43 1.58
N PHE A 66 9.67 6.58 0.55
CA PHE A 66 8.45 5.80 0.32
C PHE A 66 8.67 4.30 0.07
N ALA A 67 9.77 3.90 -0.56
CA ALA A 67 9.96 2.50 -0.97
C ALA A 67 10.03 1.58 0.26
N GLY A 68 9.45 0.39 0.13
CA GLY A 68 9.34 -0.61 1.21
C GLY A 68 8.28 -0.29 2.28
N LYS A 69 8.25 0.94 2.76
CA LYS A 69 7.41 1.36 3.89
C LYS A 69 5.98 1.73 3.51
N ALA A 70 5.75 2.34 2.35
CA ALA A 70 4.41 2.72 1.92
C ALA A 70 3.49 1.50 1.73
N TYR A 71 3.96 0.44 1.06
CA TYR A 71 3.18 -0.80 0.97
C TYR A 71 3.04 -1.48 2.34
N GLY A 72 4.07 -1.40 3.19
CA GLY A 72 4.01 -1.95 4.55
C GLY A 72 2.88 -1.33 5.37
N ILE A 73 2.73 0.00 5.32
CA ILE A 73 1.59 0.70 5.95
C ILE A 73 0.28 0.21 5.37
N PHE A 74 0.17 0.07 4.04
CA PHE A 74 -1.03 -0.47 3.40
C PHE A 74 -1.37 -1.88 3.89
N ALA A 75 -0.37 -2.76 4.02
CA ALA A 75 -0.58 -4.10 4.51
C ALA A 75 -1.05 -4.11 5.96
N LEU A 76 -0.42 -3.30 6.83
CA LEU A 76 -0.89 -3.11 8.20
C LEU A 76 -2.33 -2.60 8.23
N MET A 77 -2.65 -1.58 7.42
CA MET A 77 -4.00 -1.00 7.34
C MET A 77 -5.03 -1.99 6.81
N PHE A 78 -4.64 -2.93 5.94
CA PHE A 78 -5.51 -4.00 5.48
C PHE A 78 -5.93 -4.91 6.64
N GLY A 79 -4.97 -5.32 7.49
CA GLY A 79 -5.25 -6.10 8.71
C GLY A 79 -6.16 -5.36 9.71
N ILE A 80 -5.92 -4.06 9.92
CA ILE A 80 -6.78 -3.23 10.79
C ILE A 80 -8.20 -3.12 10.19
N SER A 81 -8.30 -2.86 8.90
CA SER A 81 -9.60 -2.75 8.21
C SER A 81 -10.35 -4.08 8.27
N PHE A 82 -9.65 -5.21 8.12
CA PHE A 82 -10.21 -6.55 8.30
C PHE A 82 -10.84 -6.69 9.69
N SER A 83 -10.11 -6.37 10.76
CA SER A 83 -10.58 -6.60 12.14
C SER A 83 -11.81 -5.76 12.45
N LEU A 84 -11.80 -4.48 12.04
CA LEU A 84 -12.89 -3.54 12.27
C LEU A 84 -14.16 -3.95 11.49
N ILE A 85 -14.01 -4.34 10.21
CA ILE A 85 -15.13 -4.78 9.39
C ILE A 85 -15.74 -6.07 9.97
N LEU A 86 -14.92 -7.08 10.24
CA LEU A 86 -15.42 -8.36 10.72
C LEU A 86 -16.09 -8.22 12.09
N GLY A 87 -15.48 -7.47 13.02
CA GLY A 87 -16.07 -7.16 14.32
C GLY A 87 -17.40 -6.40 14.21
N SER A 88 -17.55 -5.52 13.23
CA SER A 88 -18.82 -4.82 12.97
C SER A 88 -19.93 -5.74 12.47
N TRP A 89 -19.58 -6.79 11.72
CA TRP A 89 -20.54 -7.71 11.10
C TRP A 89 -20.91 -8.88 11.98
N SER A 90 -20.02 -9.33 12.86
CA SER A 90 -20.35 -10.37 13.86
C SER A 90 -21.48 -9.94 14.80
N ARG A 91 -21.74 -8.64 14.92
CA ARG A 91 -22.89 -8.09 15.65
C ARG A 91 -24.21 -8.10 14.87
N ARG A 92 -24.23 -8.54 13.61
CA ARG A 92 -25.42 -8.58 12.73
C ARG A 92 -25.74 -10.03 12.37
N ALA A 93 -27.00 -10.32 12.01
CA ALA A 93 -27.39 -11.64 11.53
C ALA A 93 -26.65 -12.05 10.24
N GLY A 94 -26.23 -13.32 10.17
CA GLY A 94 -25.52 -13.94 9.04
C GLY A 94 -24.04 -14.29 9.29
N SER A 95 -23.44 -15.09 8.41
CA SER A 95 -22.05 -15.54 8.54
C SER A 95 -21.05 -14.45 8.11
N ALA A 96 -20.58 -13.66 9.07
CA ALA A 96 -19.57 -12.62 8.85
C ALA A 96 -18.31 -13.12 8.10
N PRO A 97 -17.76 -14.32 8.38
CA PRO A 97 -16.63 -14.89 7.64
C PRO A 97 -16.89 -15.10 6.14
N ALA A 98 -18.03 -15.70 5.78
CA ALA A 98 -18.36 -15.98 4.38
C ALA A 98 -18.60 -14.69 3.60
N ARG A 99 -19.25 -13.69 4.23
CA ARG A 99 -19.40 -12.35 3.65
C ARG A 99 -18.06 -11.68 3.39
N PHE A 100 -17.08 -11.89 4.28
CA PHE A 100 -15.74 -11.36 4.10
C PHE A 100 -15.00 -12.03 2.94
N LEU A 101 -15.08 -13.36 2.81
CA LEU A 101 -14.53 -14.07 1.65
C LEU A 101 -15.15 -13.59 0.34
N TRP A 102 -16.48 -13.39 0.30
CA TRP A 102 -17.14 -12.80 -0.86
C TRP A 102 -16.63 -11.39 -1.17
N ARG A 103 -16.42 -10.55 -0.15
CA ARG A 103 -15.83 -9.22 -0.32
C ARG A 103 -14.43 -9.29 -0.93
N LEU A 104 -13.61 -10.27 -0.54
CA LEU A 104 -12.30 -10.50 -1.14
C LEU A 104 -12.41 -11.00 -2.58
N ALA A 105 -13.38 -11.86 -2.90
CA ALA A 105 -13.62 -12.30 -4.27
C ALA A 105 -14.02 -11.12 -5.18
N VAL A 106 -14.85 -10.20 -4.70
CA VAL A 106 -15.18 -8.97 -5.44
C VAL A 106 -13.94 -8.08 -5.59
N LEU A 107 -13.11 -7.95 -4.54
CA LEU A 107 -11.85 -7.18 -4.63
C LEU A 107 -10.89 -7.81 -5.64
N PHE A 108 -10.80 -9.14 -5.66
CA PHE A 108 -10.00 -9.89 -6.63
C PHE A 108 -10.48 -9.62 -8.06
N ALA A 109 -11.80 -9.64 -8.31
CA ALA A 109 -12.34 -9.34 -9.63
C ALA A 109 -12.02 -7.90 -10.08
N ILE A 110 -12.18 -6.92 -9.19
CA ILE A 110 -11.80 -5.52 -9.46
C ILE A 110 -10.29 -5.43 -9.75
N GLY A 111 -9.48 -6.06 -8.92
CA GLY A 111 -8.02 -6.10 -9.07
C GLY A 111 -7.58 -6.78 -10.35
N TYR A 112 -8.22 -7.88 -10.74
CA TYR A 112 -7.90 -8.61 -11.96
C TYR A 112 -8.19 -7.74 -13.20
N LEU A 113 -9.37 -7.12 -13.26
CA LEU A 113 -9.73 -6.20 -14.34
C LEU A 113 -8.79 -4.98 -14.41
N HIS A 114 -8.47 -4.40 -13.26
CA HIS A 114 -7.49 -3.33 -13.15
C HIS A 114 -6.09 -3.79 -13.59
N GLY A 115 -5.73 -5.03 -13.24
CA GLY A 115 -4.48 -5.70 -13.55
C GLY A 115 -4.26 -5.95 -15.04
N LEU A 116 -5.32 -5.93 -15.85
CA LEU A 116 -5.25 -6.01 -17.32
C LEU A 116 -4.67 -4.73 -17.92
N ILE A 117 -4.90 -3.58 -17.27
CA ILE A 117 -4.38 -2.28 -17.71
C ILE A 117 -3.00 -2.04 -17.09
N TYR A 118 -2.80 -2.44 -15.84
CA TYR A 118 -1.58 -2.20 -15.09
C TYR A 118 -1.00 -3.48 -14.48
N CYS A 119 0.21 -3.87 -14.88
CA CYS A 119 0.82 -5.12 -14.38
C CYS A 119 1.26 -5.09 -12.91
N GLY A 120 1.32 -3.92 -12.26
CA GLY A 120 1.63 -3.79 -10.84
C GLY A 120 0.45 -3.80 -9.88
N ASP A 121 -0.75 -4.20 -10.32
CA ASP A 121 -1.92 -4.31 -9.44
C ASP A 121 -1.61 -5.11 -8.17
N ILE A 122 -1.83 -4.46 -7.03
CA ILE A 122 -1.67 -5.05 -5.70
C ILE A 122 -2.99 -5.63 -5.17
N LEU A 123 -4.14 -5.26 -5.75
CA LEU A 123 -5.46 -5.63 -5.21
C LEU A 123 -5.71 -7.13 -5.28
N THR A 124 -5.29 -7.79 -6.36
CA THR A 124 -5.32 -9.26 -6.50
C THR A 124 -4.50 -9.93 -5.40
N ILE A 125 -3.29 -9.43 -5.14
CA ILE A 125 -2.40 -9.93 -4.08
C ILE A 125 -3.06 -9.72 -2.70
N LEU A 126 -3.58 -8.53 -2.41
CA LEU A 126 -4.29 -8.25 -1.15
C LEU A 126 -5.52 -9.16 -0.97
N ALA A 127 -6.26 -9.43 -2.04
CA ALA A 127 -7.45 -10.29 -1.98
C ALA A 127 -7.09 -11.74 -1.65
N VAL A 128 -6.08 -12.29 -2.32
CA VAL A 128 -5.60 -13.67 -2.07
C VAL A 128 -4.98 -13.78 -0.68
N MET A 129 -4.07 -12.88 -0.34
CA MET A 129 -3.38 -12.86 0.96
C MET A 129 -4.31 -12.50 2.12
N GLY A 130 -5.45 -11.87 1.84
CA GLY A 130 -6.46 -11.56 2.86
C GLY A 130 -7.33 -12.76 3.24
N ALA A 131 -7.43 -13.78 2.38
CA ALA A 131 -8.32 -14.92 2.63
C ALA A 131 -7.90 -15.75 3.85
N PRO A 132 -6.60 -16.06 4.10
CA PRO A 132 -6.15 -16.74 5.30
C PRO A 132 -6.53 -16.04 6.61
N LEU A 133 -6.70 -14.70 6.62
CA LEU A 133 -7.14 -13.98 7.81
C LEU A 133 -8.52 -14.45 8.29
N VAL A 134 -9.37 -14.95 7.39
CA VAL A 134 -10.69 -15.51 7.77
C VAL A 134 -10.57 -16.78 8.61
N LEU A 135 -9.44 -17.49 8.56
CA LEU A 135 -9.18 -18.62 9.47
C LEU A 135 -8.38 -18.15 10.69
N LEU A 136 -7.34 -17.35 10.44
CA LEU A 136 -6.41 -16.88 11.48
C LEU A 136 -7.08 -15.94 12.49
N HIS A 137 -8.15 -15.22 12.11
CA HIS A 137 -8.87 -14.33 13.04
C HIS A 137 -9.56 -15.04 14.22
N ARG A 138 -9.54 -16.36 14.29
CA ARG A 138 -10.03 -17.10 15.47
C ARG A 138 -8.94 -17.33 16.51
N LEU A 139 -7.68 -17.15 16.13
CA LEU A 139 -6.54 -17.33 17.01
C LEU A 139 -6.39 -16.15 17.98
N GLY A 140 -5.86 -16.44 19.16
CA GLY A 140 -5.53 -15.45 20.17
C GLY A 140 -4.35 -14.57 19.77
N ASP A 141 -4.30 -13.35 20.30
CA ASP A 141 -3.35 -12.31 19.90
C ASP A 141 -1.88 -12.76 20.04
N ARG A 142 -1.54 -13.55 21.08
CA ARG A 142 -0.18 -14.08 21.26
C ARG A 142 0.26 -14.99 20.12
N VAL A 143 -0.64 -15.88 19.66
CA VAL A 143 -0.35 -16.78 18.54
C VAL A 143 -0.22 -15.99 17.25
N LEU A 144 -1.09 -15.00 17.03
CA LEU A 144 -1.02 -14.13 15.85
C LEU A 144 0.28 -13.33 15.79
N LEU A 145 0.73 -12.79 16.93
CA LEU A 145 2.00 -12.06 17.01
C LEU A 145 3.20 -12.99 16.82
N ALA A 146 3.16 -14.22 17.34
CA ALA A 146 4.21 -15.21 17.10
C ALA A 146 4.30 -15.59 15.62
N LEU A 147 3.16 -15.87 14.97
CA LEU A 147 3.10 -16.13 13.52
C LEU A 147 3.58 -14.92 12.71
N ALA A 148 3.15 -13.71 13.09
CA ALA A 148 3.60 -12.48 12.46
C ALA A 148 5.12 -12.31 12.59
N ALA A 149 5.70 -12.57 13.77
CA ALA A 149 7.15 -12.50 13.97
C ALA A 149 7.90 -13.50 13.07
N VAL A 150 7.46 -14.76 12.99
CA VAL A 150 8.06 -15.76 12.09
C VAL A 150 7.97 -15.31 10.62
N LEU A 151 6.82 -14.78 10.19
CA LEU A 151 6.65 -14.29 8.82
C LEU A 151 7.52 -13.07 8.53
N LEU A 152 7.64 -12.13 9.46
CA LEU A 152 8.45 -10.92 9.31
C LEU A 152 9.96 -11.21 9.37
N ILE A 153 10.38 -12.29 10.03
CA ILE A 153 11.77 -12.80 10.01
C ILE A 153 12.13 -13.39 8.64
N GLN A 154 11.16 -13.72 7.77
CA GLN A 154 11.42 -14.29 6.44
C GLN A 154 12.45 -15.45 6.42
N PRO A 155 12.28 -16.54 7.20
CA PRO A 155 13.26 -17.63 7.28
C PRO A 155 13.75 -18.18 5.93
N PRO A 156 12.90 -18.36 4.90
CA PRO A 156 13.35 -18.82 3.59
C PRO A 156 14.38 -17.87 2.95
N THR A 157 14.13 -16.56 3.01
CA THR A 157 15.04 -15.54 2.46
C THR A 157 16.33 -15.45 3.28
N LEU A 158 16.26 -15.57 4.61
CA LEU A 158 17.44 -15.65 5.46
C LEU A 158 18.31 -16.87 5.14
N TRP A 159 17.67 -18.03 4.95
CA TRP A 159 18.36 -19.27 4.58
C TRP A 159 19.06 -19.14 3.23
N GLN A 160 18.38 -18.58 2.23
CA GLN A 160 18.94 -18.33 0.90
C GLN A 160 20.15 -17.39 0.98
N VAL A 161 20.01 -16.26 1.67
CA VAL A 161 21.11 -15.29 1.85
C VAL A 161 22.29 -15.92 2.60
N ALA A 162 22.02 -16.68 3.67
CA ALA A 162 23.07 -17.39 4.40
C ALA A 162 23.82 -18.38 3.51
N GLY A 163 23.10 -19.18 2.72
CA GLY A 163 23.69 -20.13 1.79
C GLY A 163 24.52 -19.48 0.68
N LEU A 164 24.10 -18.31 0.19
CA LEU A 164 24.85 -17.51 -0.78
C LEU A 164 26.14 -16.94 -0.19
N LEU A 165 26.09 -16.44 1.04
CA LEU A 165 27.26 -15.91 1.74
C LEU A 165 28.25 -17.01 2.13
N SER A 166 27.78 -18.22 2.44
CA SER A 166 28.64 -19.37 2.75
C SER A 166 29.11 -20.15 1.52
N GLY A 167 28.65 -19.80 0.31
CA GLY A 167 28.97 -20.52 -0.93
C GLY A 167 28.38 -21.93 -1.01
N THR A 168 27.40 -22.26 -0.17
CA THR A 168 26.75 -23.59 -0.13
C THR A 168 25.48 -23.63 -0.97
N ALA A 169 24.90 -22.48 -1.30
CA ALA A 169 23.81 -22.38 -2.25
C ALA A 169 24.36 -22.08 -3.65
N PRO A 170 23.84 -22.71 -4.71
CA PRO A 170 24.17 -22.31 -6.08
C PRO A 170 23.73 -20.85 -6.27
N THR A 171 24.54 -20.04 -6.94
CA THR A 171 24.08 -18.70 -7.37
C THR A 171 22.84 -18.87 -8.25
N PRO A 172 21.70 -18.29 -7.87
CA PRO A 172 20.49 -18.37 -8.67
C PRO A 172 20.77 -17.85 -10.07
N ALA A 173 20.14 -18.48 -11.07
CA ALA A 173 19.83 -17.75 -12.29
C ALA A 173 19.03 -16.49 -11.92
N VAL A 174 19.04 -15.48 -12.79
CA VAL A 174 18.25 -14.26 -12.59
C VAL A 174 16.81 -14.61 -12.16
N PRO A 175 16.19 -13.83 -11.25
CA PRO A 175 14.84 -14.11 -10.77
C PRO A 175 13.85 -14.30 -11.92
N PHE A 176 12.92 -15.24 -11.79
CA PHE A 176 12.00 -15.58 -12.87
C PHE A 176 11.17 -14.36 -13.30
N HIS A 177 10.76 -13.51 -12.35
CA HIS A 177 10.01 -12.30 -12.70
C HIS A 177 10.77 -11.36 -13.65
N TRP A 178 12.11 -11.33 -13.65
CA TRP A 178 12.89 -10.53 -14.60
C TRP A 178 12.66 -10.99 -16.03
N THR A 179 12.69 -12.32 -16.26
CA THR A 179 12.46 -12.90 -17.58
C THR A 179 11.05 -12.59 -18.11
N VAL A 180 10.05 -12.57 -17.20
CA VAL A 180 8.68 -12.22 -17.57
C VAL A 180 8.58 -10.73 -17.90
N TYR A 181 9.19 -9.85 -17.09
CA TYR A 181 9.21 -8.41 -17.36
C TYR A 181 9.94 -8.07 -18.66
N GLU A 182 11.08 -8.72 -18.94
CA GLU A 182 11.82 -8.54 -20.19
C GLU A 182 10.95 -8.82 -21.42
N GLY A 183 10.11 -9.86 -21.37
CA GLY A 183 9.15 -10.15 -22.44
C GLY A 183 8.00 -9.13 -22.55
N LEU A 184 7.65 -8.45 -21.45
CA LEU A 184 6.58 -7.45 -21.39
C LEU A 184 7.02 -6.07 -21.92
N MET A 185 8.29 -5.68 -21.70
CA MET A 185 8.76 -4.33 -22.04
C MET A 185 8.54 -3.95 -23.51
N PRO A 186 8.83 -4.79 -24.52
CA PRO A 186 8.58 -4.46 -25.92
C PRO A 186 7.09 -4.24 -26.23
N ILE A 187 6.21 -4.97 -25.54
CA ILE A 187 4.76 -4.85 -25.69
C ILE A 187 4.29 -3.51 -25.10
N TYR A 188 4.80 -3.12 -23.94
CA TYR A 188 4.46 -1.82 -23.33
C TYR A 188 5.03 -0.64 -24.14
N ALA A 189 6.18 -0.83 -24.79
CA ALA A 189 6.84 0.18 -25.62
C ALA A 189 6.15 0.42 -26.96
N ASN A 190 5.70 -0.65 -27.64
CA ASN A 190 5.30 -0.59 -29.05
C ASN A 190 3.95 -1.25 -29.37
N GLY A 191 3.39 -2.04 -28.45
CA GLY A 191 2.11 -2.72 -28.64
C GLY A 191 0.92 -1.77 -28.53
N GLY A 192 -0.22 -2.16 -29.11
CA GLY A 192 -1.49 -1.47 -28.92
C GLY A 192 -2.12 -1.77 -27.55
N PHE A 193 -3.19 -1.04 -27.21
CA PHE A 193 -3.93 -1.26 -25.95
C PHE A 193 -4.34 -2.73 -25.75
N TRP A 194 -4.85 -3.38 -26.79
CA TRP A 194 -5.27 -4.77 -26.71
C TRP A 194 -4.12 -5.77 -26.58
N ASP A 195 -2.92 -5.41 -27.04
CA ASP A 195 -1.73 -6.25 -26.86
C ASP A 195 -1.26 -6.22 -25.41
N VAL A 196 -1.29 -5.04 -24.79
CA VAL A 196 -1.04 -4.86 -23.35
C VAL A 196 -2.05 -5.66 -22.52
N VAL A 197 -3.34 -5.54 -22.83
CA VAL A 197 -4.40 -6.31 -22.15
C VAL A 197 -4.15 -7.82 -22.31
N ARG A 198 -3.83 -8.29 -23.52
CA ARG A 198 -3.58 -9.71 -23.80
C ARG A 198 -2.36 -10.23 -23.05
N ALA A 199 -1.28 -9.45 -23.00
CA ALA A 199 -0.08 -9.80 -22.23
C ALA A 199 -0.41 -9.87 -20.73
N ASN A 200 -1.16 -8.90 -20.22
CA ASN A 200 -1.52 -8.80 -18.81
C ASN A 200 -2.54 -9.85 -18.33
N LEU A 201 -3.32 -10.47 -19.23
CA LEU A 201 -4.20 -11.59 -18.87
C LEU A 201 -3.45 -12.72 -18.16
N TRP A 202 -2.18 -12.95 -18.53
CA TRP A 202 -1.36 -14.02 -17.98
C TRP A 202 0.03 -13.57 -17.56
N GLN A 203 0.86 -13.03 -18.47
CA GLN A 203 2.24 -12.65 -18.17
C GLN A 203 2.31 -11.56 -17.11
N GLY A 204 1.43 -10.55 -17.16
CA GLY A 204 1.37 -9.52 -16.11
C GLY A 204 0.98 -10.09 -14.74
N VAL A 205 0.13 -11.13 -14.68
CA VAL A 205 -0.18 -11.83 -13.42
C VAL A 205 1.02 -12.63 -12.92
N LEU A 206 1.73 -13.32 -13.81
CA LEU A 206 2.95 -14.06 -13.46
C LEU A 206 4.04 -13.11 -12.94
N ALA A 207 4.31 -12.01 -13.65
CA ALA A 207 5.35 -11.04 -13.29
C ALA A 207 5.16 -10.52 -11.87
N ARG A 208 3.96 -9.99 -11.54
CA ARG A 208 3.67 -9.45 -10.21
C ARG A 208 3.66 -10.52 -9.12
N THR A 209 3.19 -11.72 -9.44
CA THR A 209 3.10 -12.83 -8.47
C THR A 209 4.49 -13.33 -8.10
N PHE A 210 5.33 -13.63 -9.10
CA PHE A 210 6.70 -14.08 -8.87
C PHE A 210 7.56 -12.99 -8.24
N TRP A 211 7.42 -11.73 -8.65
CA TRP A 211 8.09 -10.63 -7.97
C TRP A 211 7.72 -10.58 -6.48
N THR A 212 6.43 -10.77 -6.14
CA THR A 212 5.97 -10.77 -4.75
C THR A 212 6.51 -11.96 -3.94
N ILE A 213 6.71 -13.11 -4.58
CA ILE A 213 7.26 -14.33 -3.96
C ILE A 213 8.78 -14.19 -3.79
N GLU A 214 9.49 -13.92 -4.89
CA GLU A 214 10.95 -13.89 -4.96
C GLU A 214 11.55 -12.75 -4.13
N THR A 215 10.84 -11.63 -3.96
CA THR A 215 11.29 -10.55 -3.06
C THR A 215 10.96 -10.78 -1.58
N GLY A 216 10.26 -11.87 -1.22
CA GLY A 216 9.82 -12.17 0.16
C GLY A 216 8.61 -11.34 0.64
N ARG A 217 8.10 -10.44 -0.22
CA ARG A 217 7.02 -9.50 0.13
C ARG A 217 5.73 -10.19 0.57
N TYR A 218 5.42 -11.38 0.06
CA TYR A 218 4.25 -12.14 0.51
C TYR A 218 4.29 -12.46 2.01
N MET A 219 5.45 -12.86 2.55
CA MET A 219 5.59 -13.16 3.98
C MET A 219 5.44 -11.89 4.80
N GLN A 220 6.06 -10.79 4.35
CA GLN A 220 5.95 -9.51 5.05
C GLN A 220 4.53 -8.96 5.03
N MET A 221 3.83 -9.03 3.89
CA MET A 221 2.42 -8.63 3.79
C MET A 221 1.56 -9.44 4.74
N MET A 222 1.68 -10.77 4.76
CA MET A 222 0.93 -11.61 5.70
C MET A 222 1.27 -11.28 7.15
N GLY A 223 2.55 -11.13 7.49
CA GLY A 223 2.98 -10.75 8.83
C GLY A 223 2.38 -9.43 9.28
N LEU A 224 2.43 -8.41 8.41
CA LEU A 224 1.82 -7.09 8.68
C LEU A 224 0.29 -7.13 8.72
N PHE A 225 -0.36 -8.00 7.95
CA PHE A 225 -1.80 -8.22 8.07
C PHE A 225 -2.17 -8.76 9.45
N LEU A 226 -1.38 -9.70 9.99
CA LEU A 226 -1.58 -10.25 11.34
C LEU A 226 -1.29 -9.23 12.44
N VAL A 227 -0.23 -8.44 12.31
CA VAL A 227 0.02 -7.30 13.22
C VAL A 227 -1.15 -6.32 13.15
N GLY A 228 -1.61 -5.98 11.95
CA GLY A 228 -2.74 -5.08 11.72
C GLY A 228 -4.04 -5.61 12.32
N LEU A 229 -4.29 -6.91 12.20
CA LEU A 229 -5.42 -7.60 12.82
C LEU A 229 -5.40 -7.42 14.34
N VAL A 230 -4.26 -7.62 15.00
CA VAL A 230 -4.12 -7.45 16.46
C VAL A 230 -4.25 -5.97 16.87
N VAL A 231 -3.60 -5.06 16.13
CA VAL A 231 -3.69 -3.60 16.35
C VAL A 231 -5.13 -3.12 16.24
N GLY A 232 -5.87 -3.59 15.24
CA GLY A 232 -7.26 -3.20 15.02
C GLY A 232 -8.24 -3.86 15.99
N ARG A 233 -8.00 -5.11 16.42
CA ARG A 233 -8.80 -5.76 17.50
C ARG A 233 -8.72 -5.01 18.81
N ASN A 234 -7.53 -4.52 19.14
CA ASN A 234 -7.26 -3.78 20.37
C ASN A 234 -7.53 -2.27 20.22
N HIS A 235 -8.06 -1.82 19.07
CA HIS A 235 -8.39 -0.42 18.81
C HIS A 235 -7.21 0.55 19.05
N VAL A 236 -5.97 0.09 18.83
CA VAL A 236 -4.75 0.82 19.25
C VAL A 236 -4.65 2.21 18.59
N LEU A 237 -5.00 2.31 17.30
CA LEU A 237 -4.97 3.59 16.57
C LEU A 237 -6.17 4.48 16.92
N GLU A 238 -7.34 3.90 17.14
CA GLU A 238 -8.53 4.65 17.55
C GLU A 238 -8.41 5.17 19.00
N ARG A 239 -7.65 4.46 19.84
CA ARG A 239 -7.35 4.82 21.24
C ARG A 239 -5.88 5.17 21.43
N ALA A 240 -5.30 5.90 20.46
CA ALA A 240 -3.88 6.24 20.45
C ALA A 240 -3.39 6.94 21.73
N ALA A 241 -4.24 7.72 22.40
CA ALA A 241 -3.92 8.37 23.68
C ALA A 241 -3.67 7.36 24.81
N GLU A 242 -4.48 6.29 24.88
CA GLU A 242 -4.34 5.20 25.86
C GLU A 242 -3.09 4.36 25.56
N HIS A 243 -2.79 4.13 24.28
CA HIS A 243 -1.65 3.34 23.82
C HIS A 243 -0.39 4.16 23.53
N ARG A 244 -0.29 5.38 24.06
CA ARG A 244 0.82 6.30 23.74
C ARG A 244 2.20 5.71 24.03
N ARG A 245 2.37 5.01 25.16
CA ARG A 245 3.65 4.37 25.52
C ARG A 245 4.05 3.26 24.55
N LEU A 246 3.07 2.48 24.10
CA LEU A 246 3.29 1.44 23.08
C LEU A 246 3.75 2.08 21.76
N LEU A 247 3.04 3.12 21.29
CA LEU A 247 3.40 3.82 20.06
C LEU A 247 4.79 4.47 20.13
N GLN A 248 5.15 5.07 21.28
CA GLN A 248 6.50 5.60 21.51
C GLN A 248 7.55 4.50 21.53
N GLY A 249 7.25 3.35 22.13
CA GLY A 249 8.13 2.18 22.10
C GLY A 249 8.36 1.65 20.68
N VAL A 250 7.31 1.58 19.85
CA VAL A 250 7.39 1.19 18.44
C VAL A 250 8.19 2.22 17.62
N LEU A 251 8.01 3.52 17.89
CA LEU A 251 8.79 4.57 17.25
C LEU A 251 10.28 4.46 17.61
N ALA A 252 10.59 4.28 18.89
CA ALA A 252 11.95 4.17 19.39
C ALA A 252 12.65 2.89 18.90
N SER A 253 11.94 1.74 18.92
CA SER A 253 12.49 0.49 18.41
C SER A 253 12.68 0.53 16.89
N GLY A 254 11.77 1.14 16.14
CA GLY A 254 11.92 1.39 14.70
C GLY A 254 13.13 2.28 14.41
N ALA A 255 13.31 3.37 15.17
CA ALA A 255 14.47 4.25 15.02
C ALA A 255 15.80 3.54 15.34
N LEU A 256 15.84 2.77 16.43
CA LEU A 256 17.01 1.98 16.80
C LEU A 256 17.33 0.91 15.75
N ALA A 257 16.33 0.15 15.31
CA ALA A 257 16.50 -0.85 14.27
C ALA A 257 17.01 -0.21 12.97
N PHE A 258 16.45 0.93 12.55
CA PHE A 258 16.92 1.64 11.37
C PHE A 258 18.37 2.14 11.52
N ALA A 259 18.73 2.69 12.70
CA ALA A 259 20.09 3.16 12.98
C ALA A 259 21.15 2.04 12.91
N VAL A 260 20.76 0.79 13.20
CA VAL A 260 21.64 -0.39 13.08
C VAL A 260 21.62 -0.98 11.66
N LEU A 261 20.43 -1.18 11.09
CA LEU A 261 20.26 -1.88 9.82
C LEU A 261 20.72 -1.06 8.62
N TYR A 262 20.56 0.27 8.64
CA TYR A 262 20.91 1.10 7.50
C TYR A 262 22.43 1.14 7.22
N PRO A 263 23.31 1.33 8.22
CA PRO A 263 24.76 1.18 8.01
C PRO A 263 25.15 -0.22 7.54
N LEU A 264 24.53 -1.28 8.07
CA LEU A 264 24.79 -2.66 7.64
C LEU A 264 24.41 -2.88 6.17
N LYS A 265 23.27 -2.33 5.74
CA LYS A 265 22.87 -2.32 4.32
C LYS A 265 23.93 -1.64 3.46
N ARG A 266 24.40 -0.44 3.86
CA ARG A 266 25.43 0.30 3.13
C ARG A 266 26.78 -0.43 3.08
N LEU A 267 27.14 -1.13 4.16
CA LEU A 267 28.34 -1.95 4.20
C LEU A 267 28.22 -3.13 3.23
N ALA A 268 27.07 -3.81 3.19
CA ALA A 268 26.83 -4.91 2.27
C ALA A 268 26.87 -4.47 0.80
N GLU A 269 26.32 -3.31 0.47
CA GLU A 269 26.40 -2.72 -0.88
C GLU A 269 27.86 -2.44 -1.31
N GLY A 270 28.73 -2.07 -0.35
CA GLY A 270 30.15 -1.80 -0.60
C GLY A 270 31.08 -3.02 -0.50
N ALA A 271 30.56 -4.20 -0.17
CA ALA A 271 31.37 -5.37 0.18
C ALA A 271 31.94 -6.13 -1.04
N GLY A 272 31.65 -5.70 -2.28
CA GLY A 272 32.16 -6.35 -3.50
C GLY A 272 31.61 -7.77 -3.71
N LEU A 273 30.40 -8.05 -3.20
CA LEU A 273 29.74 -9.35 -3.36
C LEU A 273 29.42 -9.65 -4.84
N PRO A 274 29.38 -10.94 -5.24
CA PRO A 274 28.89 -11.32 -6.56
C PRO A 274 27.49 -10.75 -6.83
N ALA A 275 27.19 -10.38 -8.08
CA ALA A 275 26.01 -9.58 -8.43
C ALA A 275 24.69 -10.12 -7.84
N MET A 276 24.39 -11.42 -7.98
CA MET A 276 23.17 -12.01 -7.43
C MET A 276 23.19 -12.12 -5.90
N THR A 277 24.35 -12.37 -5.29
CA THR A 277 24.49 -12.35 -3.83
C THR A 277 24.25 -10.94 -3.28
N ALA A 278 24.81 -9.93 -3.94
CA ALA A 278 24.61 -8.53 -3.60
C ALA A 278 23.12 -8.15 -3.71
N TYR A 279 22.44 -8.60 -4.77
CA TYR A 279 21.01 -8.38 -4.97
C TYR A 279 20.17 -8.97 -3.82
N GLU A 280 20.35 -10.24 -3.47
CA GLU A 280 19.56 -10.90 -2.42
C GLU A 280 19.83 -10.32 -1.03
N VAL A 281 21.09 -10.04 -0.71
CA VAL A 281 21.48 -9.39 0.55
C VAL A 281 20.87 -8.00 0.64
N THR A 282 20.94 -7.22 -0.44
CA THR A 282 20.39 -5.86 -0.48
C THR A 282 18.86 -5.87 -0.44
N ASN A 283 18.21 -6.83 -1.10
CA ASN A 283 16.76 -7.02 -1.04
C ASN A 283 16.31 -7.27 0.42
N LEU A 284 16.94 -8.25 1.09
CA LEU A 284 16.64 -8.57 2.49
C LEU A 284 16.91 -7.39 3.44
N ALA A 285 18.08 -6.75 3.32
CA ALA A 285 18.44 -5.60 4.15
C ALA A 285 17.48 -4.41 3.92
N SER A 286 17.10 -4.16 2.67
CA SER A 286 16.10 -3.14 2.31
C SER A 286 14.73 -3.45 2.89
N ALA A 287 14.34 -4.73 2.90
CA ALA A 287 13.07 -5.17 3.47
C ALA A 287 13.00 -4.89 4.98
N TYR A 288 14.07 -5.17 5.74
CA TYR A 288 14.13 -4.86 7.17
C TYR A 288 14.26 -3.37 7.48
N CYS A 289 15.05 -2.63 6.70
CA CYS A 289 15.09 -1.17 6.80
C CYS A 289 13.70 -0.58 6.54
N GLY A 290 12.98 -1.08 5.53
CA GLY A 290 11.63 -0.67 5.19
C GLY A 290 10.64 -0.93 6.33
N LEU A 291 10.71 -2.07 7.02
CA LEU A 291 9.89 -2.36 8.20
C LEU A 291 10.18 -1.40 9.35
N ALA A 292 11.46 -1.12 9.62
CA ALA A 292 11.86 -0.18 10.67
C ALA A 292 11.35 1.25 10.39
N GLN A 293 11.56 1.74 9.16
CA GLN A 293 11.07 3.04 8.73
C GLN A 293 9.53 3.11 8.69
N MET A 294 8.86 2.01 8.31
CA MET A 294 7.40 1.92 8.35
C MET A 294 6.87 2.04 9.77
N ALA A 295 7.49 1.36 10.74
CA ALA A 295 7.14 1.46 12.14
C ALA A 295 7.30 2.90 12.64
N MET A 296 8.40 3.58 12.27
CA MET A 296 8.63 4.99 12.58
C MET A 296 7.56 5.89 11.96
N TRP A 297 7.24 5.71 10.67
CA TRP A 297 6.23 6.50 9.98
C TRP A 297 4.86 6.31 10.62
N ALA A 298 4.37 5.07 10.73
CA ALA A 298 3.04 4.80 11.25
C ALA A 298 2.85 5.31 12.69
N SER A 299 3.79 5.01 13.59
CA SER A 299 3.70 5.42 15.00
C SER A 299 3.93 6.92 15.17
N GLY A 300 4.92 7.50 14.49
CA GLY A 300 5.20 8.95 14.51
C GLY A 300 4.02 9.76 13.97
N PHE A 301 3.42 9.33 12.86
CA PHE A 301 2.24 9.98 12.29
C PHE A 301 1.08 9.98 13.29
N VAL A 302 0.76 8.83 13.89
CA VAL A 302 -0.35 8.72 14.85
C VAL A 302 -0.11 9.55 16.11
N LEU A 303 1.13 9.61 16.61
CA LEU A 303 1.51 10.42 17.77
C LEU A 303 1.46 11.93 17.50
N LEU A 304 1.75 12.35 16.26
CA LEU A 304 1.71 13.76 15.85
C LEU A 304 0.32 14.21 15.40
N TYR A 305 -0.53 13.28 14.96
CA TYR A 305 -1.84 13.56 14.38
C TYR A 305 -2.73 14.50 15.22
N PRO A 306 -2.87 14.35 16.54
CA PRO A 306 -3.72 15.24 17.35
C PRO A 306 -3.31 16.72 17.28
N ARG A 307 -2.03 17.02 17.01
CA ARG A 307 -1.53 18.39 16.86
C ARG A 307 -1.75 18.96 15.47
N LEU A 308 -1.86 18.08 14.46
CA LEU A 308 -1.88 18.46 13.05
C LEU A 308 -3.28 18.35 12.45
N GLN A 309 -4.22 17.63 13.07
CA GLN A 309 -5.53 17.31 12.49
C GLN A 309 -6.37 18.51 12.05
N ALA A 310 -6.14 19.69 12.61
CA ALA A 310 -6.81 20.93 12.22
C ALA A 310 -6.30 21.50 10.88
N LEU A 311 -5.12 21.08 10.40
CA LEU A 311 -4.52 21.57 9.16
C LEU A 311 -5.33 21.10 7.94
N ALA A 312 -5.64 22.04 7.04
CA ALA A 312 -6.43 21.76 5.84
C ALA A 312 -5.86 20.62 4.97
N PRO A 313 -4.52 20.50 4.76
CA PRO A 313 -3.94 19.39 4.00
C PRO A 313 -4.25 18.01 4.58
N LEU A 314 -4.32 17.87 5.91
CA LEU A 314 -4.62 16.56 6.52
C LEU A 314 -6.09 16.18 6.36
N ARG A 315 -7.01 17.15 6.34
CA ARG A 315 -8.43 16.89 6.08
C ARG A 315 -8.66 16.42 4.63
N THR A 316 -7.97 17.02 3.67
CA THR A 316 -8.02 16.58 2.27
C THR A 316 -7.35 15.22 2.11
N LEU A 317 -6.25 14.98 2.82
CA LEU A 317 -5.55 13.68 2.78
C LEU A 317 -6.37 12.54 3.40
N ALA A 318 -7.10 12.80 4.49
CA ALA A 318 -8.04 11.83 5.04
C ALA A 318 -9.18 11.52 4.05
N SER A 319 -9.67 12.53 3.34
CA SER A 319 -10.68 12.33 2.29
C SER A 319 -10.15 11.48 1.14
N PHE A 320 -8.90 11.70 0.75
CA PHE A 320 -8.17 10.88 -0.23
C PHE A 320 -8.00 9.44 0.24
N GLY A 321 -7.56 9.21 1.47
CA GLY A 321 -7.40 7.86 2.02
C GLY A 321 -8.70 7.09 2.25
N ARG A 322 -9.84 7.80 2.42
CA ARG A 322 -11.18 7.21 2.40
C ARG A 322 -11.62 6.71 1.03
N MET A 323 -11.05 7.28 -0.04
CA MET A 323 -11.30 6.92 -1.43
C MET A 323 -10.11 6.14 -2.03
N SER A 324 -9.38 5.38 -1.21
CA SER A 324 -8.13 4.75 -1.63
C SER A 324 -8.28 3.82 -2.84
N LEU A 325 -9.39 3.09 -2.97
CA LEU A 325 -9.62 2.18 -4.10
C LEU A 325 -9.90 2.98 -5.37
N THR A 326 -10.79 3.98 -5.31
CA THR A 326 -11.05 4.87 -6.45
C THR A 326 -9.79 5.60 -6.87
N CYS A 327 -9.05 6.18 -5.92
CA CYS A 327 -7.84 6.94 -6.20
C CYS A 327 -6.74 6.06 -6.80
N TYR A 328 -6.52 4.86 -6.25
CA TYR A 328 -5.54 3.90 -6.79
C TYR A 328 -5.86 3.48 -8.22
N VAL A 329 -7.11 3.08 -8.50
CA VAL A 329 -7.50 2.66 -9.85
C VAL A 329 -7.43 3.84 -10.84
N THR A 330 -7.88 5.03 -10.44
CA THR A 330 -7.80 6.21 -11.31
C THR A 330 -6.38 6.68 -11.57
N GLN A 331 -5.43 6.42 -10.67
CA GLN A 331 -4.00 6.69 -10.92
C GLN A 331 -3.49 5.87 -12.11
N ALA A 332 -3.72 4.56 -12.13
CA ALA A 332 -3.29 3.72 -13.24
C ALA A 332 -4.05 4.03 -14.53
N LEU A 333 -5.38 4.24 -14.46
CA LEU A 333 -6.17 4.61 -15.64
C LEU A 333 -5.71 5.90 -16.32
N VAL A 334 -5.06 6.80 -15.57
CA VAL A 334 -4.49 8.03 -16.10
C VAL A 334 -3.05 7.82 -16.54
N PHE A 335 -2.18 7.30 -15.67
CA PHE A 335 -0.74 7.29 -15.90
C PHE A 335 -0.23 6.15 -16.79
N VAL A 336 -0.94 5.01 -16.86
CA VAL A 336 -0.57 3.94 -17.82
C VAL A 336 -0.69 4.47 -19.26
N PRO A 337 -1.82 5.07 -19.71
CA PRO A 337 -1.85 5.70 -21.03
C PRO A 337 -0.88 6.88 -21.20
N LEU A 338 -0.51 7.60 -20.14
CA LEU A 338 0.50 8.66 -20.26
C LEU A 338 1.88 8.08 -20.59
N PHE A 339 2.26 6.96 -19.95
CA PHE A 339 3.59 6.38 -20.13
C PHE A 339 3.68 5.34 -21.23
N TYR A 340 2.67 4.50 -21.45
CA TYR A 340 2.77 3.36 -22.37
C TYR A 340 2.73 3.80 -23.84
N GLY A 341 3.32 3.00 -24.72
CA GLY A 341 3.48 3.30 -26.15
C GLY A 341 2.17 3.48 -26.92
N TYR A 342 1.09 2.79 -26.51
CA TYR A 342 -0.23 2.94 -27.13
C TYR A 342 -0.91 4.29 -26.84
N GLY A 343 -0.41 5.05 -25.87
CA GLY A 343 -0.95 6.34 -25.46
C GLY A 343 -0.03 7.49 -25.85
N LEU A 344 0.48 8.23 -24.86
CA LEU A 344 1.39 9.37 -25.12
C LEU A 344 2.87 9.00 -25.16
N GLY A 345 3.25 7.81 -24.68
CA GLY A 345 4.64 7.35 -24.69
C GLY A 345 5.59 8.25 -23.89
N LEU A 346 5.11 8.91 -22.83
CA LEU A 346 5.90 9.92 -22.09
C LEU A 346 7.09 9.32 -21.33
N TYR A 347 7.17 8.00 -21.16
CA TYR A 347 8.34 7.32 -20.59
C TYR A 347 9.65 7.71 -21.31
N ARG A 348 9.58 8.04 -22.60
CA ARG A 348 10.73 8.48 -23.42
C ARG A 348 11.29 9.82 -22.98
N TYR A 349 10.47 10.68 -22.37
CA TYR A 349 10.79 12.09 -22.10
C TYR A 349 10.79 12.43 -20.60
N MET A 350 10.08 11.65 -19.78
CA MET A 350 9.92 11.92 -18.37
C MET A 350 10.85 11.04 -17.54
N GLY A 351 12.01 11.58 -17.17
CA GLY A 351 12.84 11.01 -16.11
C GLY A 351 12.18 11.12 -14.73
N PRO A 352 12.82 10.55 -13.68
CA PRO A 352 12.30 10.57 -12.31
C PRO A 352 11.82 11.95 -11.82
N PHE A 353 12.54 13.03 -12.15
CA PHE A 353 12.16 14.38 -11.71
C PHE A 353 10.78 14.80 -12.25
N TYR A 354 10.58 14.69 -13.55
CA TYR A 354 9.31 15.05 -14.18
C TYR A 354 8.18 14.10 -13.80
N SER A 355 8.48 12.81 -13.64
CA SER A 355 7.52 11.81 -13.16
C SER A 355 7.00 12.16 -11.76
N VAL A 356 7.89 12.47 -10.82
CA VAL A 356 7.51 12.89 -9.46
C VAL A 356 6.74 14.21 -9.48
N ALA A 357 7.16 15.20 -10.28
CA ALA A 357 6.46 16.47 -10.39
C ALA A 357 5.02 16.30 -10.89
N ALA A 358 4.83 15.49 -11.94
CA ALA A 358 3.50 15.15 -12.45
C ALA A 358 2.69 14.36 -11.42
N GLY A 359 3.31 13.43 -10.70
CA GLY A 359 2.70 12.70 -9.60
C GLY A 359 2.21 13.60 -8.47
N ILE A 360 3.04 14.54 -8.01
CA ILE A 360 2.65 15.50 -6.95
C ILE A 360 1.47 16.35 -7.42
N ALA A 361 1.52 16.89 -8.64
CA ALA A 361 0.43 17.68 -9.21
C ALA A 361 -0.88 16.87 -9.24
N PHE A 362 -0.82 15.61 -9.66
CA PHE A 362 -1.98 14.74 -9.73
C PHE A 362 -2.51 14.34 -8.34
N VAL A 363 -1.64 14.11 -7.35
CA VAL A 363 -2.06 13.85 -5.97
C VAL A 363 -2.80 15.05 -5.37
N ILE A 364 -2.31 16.26 -5.61
CA ILE A 364 -2.97 17.48 -5.13
C ILE A 364 -4.38 17.59 -5.75
N LEU A 365 -4.48 17.34 -7.06
CA LEU A 365 -5.76 17.28 -7.76
C LEU A 365 -6.68 16.19 -7.17
N GLN A 366 -6.20 14.95 -7.03
CA GLN A 366 -6.99 13.83 -6.48
C GLN A 366 -7.43 14.08 -5.04
N CYS A 367 -6.58 14.66 -4.19
CA CYS A 367 -6.95 15.04 -2.82
C CYS A 367 -8.08 16.08 -2.81
N THR A 368 -8.00 17.06 -3.71
CA THR A 368 -8.99 18.13 -3.84
C THR A 368 -10.33 17.58 -4.33
N VAL A 369 -10.29 16.74 -5.37
CA VAL A 369 -11.47 16.06 -5.95
C VAL A 369 -12.08 15.10 -4.93
N ALA A 370 -11.29 14.31 -4.22
CA ALA A 370 -11.78 13.38 -3.20
C ALA A 370 -12.48 14.14 -2.04
N HIS A 371 -11.89 15.25 -1.59
CA HIS A 371 -12.51 16.10 -0.58
C HIS A 371 -13.83 16.71 -1.06
N TRP A 372 -13.84 17.27 -2.27
CA TRP A 372 -15.05 17.81 -2.90
C TRP A 372 -16.14 16.74 -3.09
N TRP A 373 -15.75 15.52 -3.47
CA TRP A 373 -16.65 14.39 -3.71
C TRP A 373 -17.31 13.94 -2.41
N LEU A 374 -16.53 13.71 -1.35
CA LEU A 374 -17.04 13.21 -0.07
C LEU A 374 -17.92 14.22 0.69
N ARG A 375 -17.88 15.51 0.31
CA ARG A 375 -18.86 16.50 0.78
C ARG A 375 -20.27 16.25 0.24
N ARG A 376 -20.40 15.59 -0.92
CA ARG A 376 -21.68 15.30 -1.58
C ARG A 376 -22.09 13.84 -1.44
N TYR A 377 -21.11 12.95 -1.43
CA TYR A 377 -21.29 11.51 -1.47
C TYR A 377 -20.68 10.83 -0.23
N ARG A 378 -21.20 9.67 0.15
CA ARG A 378 -20.76 8.94 1.36
C ARG A 378 -19.50 8.09 1.12
N TYR A 379 -19.32 7.64 -0.11
CA TYR A 379 -18.25 6.73 -0.54
C TYR A 379 -17.67 7.22 -1.86
N GLY A 380 -16.43 6.85 -2.16
CA GLY A 380 -15.95 6.94 -3.53
C GLY A 380 -16.70 5.96 -4.45
N PRO A 381 -16.68 6.18 -5.77
CA PRO A 381 -17.39 5.34 -6.73
C PRO A 381 -17.07 3.85 -6.59
N LEU A 382 -15.79 3.47 -6.60
CA LEU A 382 -15.40 2.05 -6.51
C LEU A 382 -15.59 1.49 -5.10
N GLU A 383 -15.44 2.30 -4.05
CA GLU A 383 -15.77 1.91 -2.69
C GLU A 383 -17.25 1.59 -2.53
N TRP A 384 -18.13 2.38 -3.18
CA TRP A 384 -19.57 2.11 -3.20
C TRP A 384 -19.87 0.84 -3.98
N VAL A 385 -19.33 0.67 -5.20
CA VAL A 385 -19.53 -0.54 -6.01
C VAL A 385 -19.09 -1.78 -5.24
N TRP A 386 -17.90 -1.74 -4.65
CA TRP A 386 -17.37 -2.85 -3.86
C TRP A 386 -18.26 -3.18 -2.66
N ARG A 387 -18.78 -2.16 -1.97
CA ARG A 387 -19.69 -2.35 -0.84
C ARG A 387 -21.05 -2.86 -1.27
N ALA A 388 -21.63 -2.32 -2.34
CA ALA A 388 -22.89 -2.75 -2.92
C ALA A 388 -22.83 -4.22 -3.34
N ALA A 389 -21.77 -4.62 -4.04
CA ALA A 389 -21.52 -6.01 -4.41
C ALA A 389 -21.30 -6.92 -3.19
N THR A 390 -20.61 -6.43 -2.14
CA THR A 390 -20.42 -7.19 -0.89
C THR A 390 -21.73 -7.53 -0.20
N PHE A 391 -22.66 -6.57 -0.14
CA PHE A 391 -23.98 -6.77 0.47
C PHE A 391 -25.05 -7.24 -0.51
N ARG A 392 -24.70 -7.40 -1.79
CA ARG A 392 -25.60 -7.74 -2.90
C ARG A 392 -26.85 -6.85 -2.93
N THR A 393 -26.65 -5.55 -2.71
CA THR A 393 -27.73 -4.57 -2.73
C THR A 393 -27.27 -3.24 -3.30
N LEU A 394 -28.12 -2.63 -4.13
CA LEU A 394 -27.96 -1.28 -4.67
C LEU A 394 -28.65 -0.22 -3.81
N SER A 395 -29.39 -0.62 -2.76
CA SER A 395 -30.11 0.32 -1.88
C SER A 395 -29.21 1.10 -0.91
N LEU A 396 -27.88 0.96 -1.03
CA LEU A 396 -26.94 1.72 -0.22
C LEU A 396 -26.95 3.20 -0.63
N PRO A 397 -27.23 4.13 0.30
CA PRO A 397 -27.28 5.56 -0.03
C PRO A 397 -25.90 6.04 -0.46
N LEU A 398 -25.81 6.45 -1.74
CA LEU A 398 -24.59 7.02 -2.32
C LEU A 398 -24.41 8.48 -1.92
N ARG A 399 -25.51 9.26 -1.91
CA ARG A 399 -25.54 10.66 -1.46
C ARG A 399 -25.84 10.75 0.03
N HIS A 400 -25.40 11.82 0.67
CA HIS A 400 -25.89 12.19 2.00
C HIS A 400 -27.38 12.51 1.92
N ALA A 401 -28.15 12.20 2.97
CA ALA A 401 -29.53 12.64 3.05
C ALA A 401 -29.57 14.18 3.02
N PRO A 402 -30.51 14.80 2.27
CA PRO A 402 -30.66 16.25 2.28
C PRO A 402 -30.92 16.72 3.72
N LYS A 403 -30.26 17.81 4.14
CA LYS A 403 -30.35 18.36 5.51
C LYS A 403 -31.80 18.58 5.99
N ALA A 404 -32.73 18.84 5.07
CA ALA A 404 -34.15 19.03 5.36
C ALA A 404 -34.83 17.76 5.92
N ALA A 405 -34.46 16.56 5.43
CA ALA A 405 -35.08 15.30 5.88
C ALA A 405 -34.65 14.86 7.29
N LEU A 406 -33.65 15.52 7.89
CA LEU A 406 -33.23 15.29 9.27
C LEU A 406 -33.94 16.21 10.27
N ALA A 407 -34.58 17.29 9.80
CA ALA A 407 -35.36 18.19 10.64
C ALA A 407 -36.78 17.67 10.88
N ASP A 408 -37.34 16.89 9.94
CA ASP A 408 -38.68 16.29 10.07
C ASP A 408 -38.69 14.94 10.82
N ALA A 409 -37.52 14.46 11.26
CA ALA A 409 -37.34 13.17 11.93
C ALA A 409 -36.82 13.29 13.38
N ALA A 410 -36.74 14.52 13.91
CA ALA A 410 -36.44 14.84 15.31
C ALA A 410 -37.65 15.57 15.90
#